data_AF-A0A7W6ZL28-F1
#
_entry.id   AF-A0A7W6ZL28-F1
#
_cell.length_a   1.000
_cell.length_b   1.000
_cell.length_c   1.000
_cell.angle_alpha   90.00
_cell.angle_beta   90.00
_cell.angle_gamma   90.00
#
_symmetry.space_group_name_H-M   'P 1'
#
loop_
_entity.id
_entity.type
_entity.pdbx_description
1 polymer ?
#
loop_
_entity_poly.entity_id
_entity_poly.type
_entity_poly.pdbx_seq_one_letter_code
_entity_poly.pdbx_strand_id
1 'polypeptide(L)'
;MRDYLKSRDFHRHMRSLLAGRFQELGWESQATGKCSFVRGRRVFWLQISQYSNSLIGAKFTINMTEGSGAASDTRILRHLNDADRAAGKAVEERIFARLPRPDPDPDVDVVGDNGQTVSVKLGDLAKANPRQWDGPFDVWLPYFSKTDLDDWAAFLLPRLDRLVASSSPEMTDPLLWAQRLRKFVGFLRRK
;
A
#
# COMPACT_ATOMS: atom_id res chain seq x y z
N MET A 1 1.38 27.79 7.02
CA MET A 1 1.16 26.56 7.81
C MET A 1 0.84 25.45 6.82
N ARG A 2 1.65 24.39 6.68
CA ARG A 2 1.37 23.33 5.70
C ARG A 2 0.08 22.61 6.08
N ASP A 3 -0.80 22.39 5.11
CA ASP A 3 -2.08 21.68 5.27
C ASP A 3 -1.85 20.20 5.61
N TYR A 4 -1.48 19.92 6.85
CA TYR A 4 -1.38 18.56 7.36
C TYR A 4 -2.78 17.93 7.39
N LEU A 5 -2.99 16.94 6.53
CA LEU A 5 -4.29 16.29 6.38
C LEU A 5 -4.56 15.37 7.57
N LYS A 6 -5.56 15.71 8.39
CA LYS A 6 -5.98 14.85 9.50
C LYS A 6 -6.54 13.52 8.96
N SER A 7 -6.38 12.44 9.73
CA SER A 7 -6.86 11.09 9.37
C SER A 7 -8.34 11.06 8.90
N ARG A 8 -9.22 11.82 9.56
CA ARG A 8 -10.63 11.97 9.14
C ARG A 8 -10.76 12.53 7.72
N ASP A 9 -9.98 13.56 7.40
CA ASP A 9 -10.03 14.22 6.10
C ASP A 9 -9.39 13.35 5.02
N PHE A 10 -8.32 12.59 5.34
CA PHE A 10 -7.78 11.52 4.49
C PHE A 10 -8.85 10.50 4.11
N HIS A 11 -9.53 9.91 5.10
CA HIS A 11 -10.51 8.87 4.84
C HIS A 11 -11.73 9.37 4.07
N ARG A 12 -12.20 10.59 4.37
CA ARG A 12 -13.29 11.22 3.62
C ARG A 12 -12.90 11.44 2.16
N HIS A 13 -11.71 12.01 1.93
CA HIS A 13 -11.20 12.33 0.59
C HIS A 13 -11.00 11.06 -0.25
N MET A 14 -10.24 10.09 0.27
CA MET A 14 -10.01 8.83 -0.43
C MET A 14 -11.30 8.05 -0.69
N ARG A 15 -12.26 8.05 0.23
CA ARG A 15 -13.57 7.42 -0.02
C ARG A 15 -14.27 8.08 -1.21
N SER A 16 -14.27 9.41 -1.29
CA SER A 16 -14.91 10.12 -2.40
C SER A 16 -14.28 9.80 -3.77
N LEU A 17 -12.97 9.56 -3.80
CA LEU A 17 -12.24 9.21 -5.03
C LEU A 17 -12.46 7.75 -5.46
N LEU A 18 -12.52 6.83 -4.50
CA LEU A 18 -12.52 5.39 -4.77
C LEU A 18 -13.93 4.77 -4.84
N ALA A 19 -14.94 5.39 -4.22
CA ALA A 19 -16.26 4.79 -4.04
C ALA A 19 -16.94 4.40 -5.36
N GLY A 20 -16.87 5.23 -6.39
CA GLY A 20 -17.48 4.94 -7.69
C GLY A 20 -16.93 3.63 -8.30
N ARG A 21 -15.61 3.48 -8.31
CA ARG A 21 -14.97 2.26 -8.85
C ARG A 21 -15.27 1.03 -8.01
N PHE A 22 -15.33 1.16 -6.68
CA PHE A 22 -15.73 0.05 -5.82
C PHE A 22 -17.18 -0.38 -6.05
N GLN A 23 -18.09 0.58 -6.23
CA GLN A 23 -19.49 0.31 -6.55
C GLN A 23 -19.64 -0.43 -7.89
N GLU A 24 -18.92 0.00 -8.93
CA GLU A 24 -18.87 -0.71 -10.23
C GLU A 24 -18.40 -2.16 -10.09
N LEU A 25 -17.46 -2.41 -9.17
CA LEU A 25 -16.94 -3.75 -8.88
C LEU A 25 -17.83 -4.54 -7.90
N GLY A 26 -19.01 -4.03 -7.55
CA GLY A 26 -19.97 -4.69 -6.66
C GLY A 26 -19.58 -4.67 -5.18
N TRP A 27 -18.81 -3.67 -4.74
CA TRP A 27 -18.47 -3.44 -3.34
C TRP A 27 -19.30 -2.29 -2.76
N GLU A 28 -19.57 -2.36 -1.46
CA GLU A 28 -20.34 -1.37 -0.71
C GLU A 28 -19.45 -0.61 0.26
N SER A 29 -19.64 0.71 0.40
CA SER A 29 -18.89 1.49 1.38
C SER A 29 -19.41 1.27 2.80
N GLN A 30 -18.50 1.17 3.78
CA GLN A 30 -18.90 1.02 5.19
C GLN A 30 -19.00 2.38 5.91
N ALA A 31 -19.98 2.51 6.80
CA ALA A 31 -20.21 3.71 7.62
C ALA A 31 -19.31 3.79 8.88
N THR A 32 -18.02 3.44 8.77
CA THR A 32 -17.10 3.28 9.92
C THR A 32 -16.16 4.48 10.12
N GLY A 33 -16.39 5.59 9.41
CA GLY A 33 -15.47 6.74 9.38
C GLY A 33 -14.18 6.48 8.58
N LYS A 34 -13.70 5.24 8.52
CA LYS A 34 -12.57 4.79 7.69
C LYS A 34 -12.98 4.57 6.24
N CYS A 35 -12.07 4.83 5.32
CA CYS A 35 -12.25 4.45 3.92
C CYS A 35 -12.14 2.92 3.80
N SER A 36 -13.29 2.25 3.90
CA SER A 36 -13.42 0.80 3.77
C SER A 36 -14.62 0.42 2.91
N PHE A 37 -14.46 -0.73 2.26
CA PHE A 37 -15.44 -1.31 1.34
C PHE A 37 -15.62 -2.80 1.64
N VAL A 38 -16.83 -3.32 1.45
CA VAL A 38 -17.18 -4.71 1.70
C VAL A 38 -17.82 -5.36 0.47
N ARG A 39 -17.49 -6.63 0.23
CA ARG A 39 -18.17 -7.46 -0.77
C ARG A 39 -18.28 -8.88 -0.24
N GLY A 40 -19.49 -9.27 0.18
CA GLY A 40 -19.72 -10.52 0.89
C GLY A 40 -18.90 -10.60 2.18
N ARG A 41 -17.98 -11.56 2.27
CA ARG A 41 -17.08 -11.73 3.43
C ARG A 41 -15.72 -11.04 3.29
N ARG A 42 -15.53 -10.24 2.24
CA ARG A 42 -14.26 -9.57 1.96
C ARG A 42 -14.34 -8.13 2.41
N VAL A 43 -13.30 -7.63 3.08
CA VAL A 43 -13.23 -6.24 3.56
C VAL A 43 -11.94 -5.61 3.06
N PHE A 44 -12.05 -4.50 2.35
CA PHE A 44 -10.95 -3.64 1.93
C PHE A 44 -10.88 -2.41 2.84
N TRP A 45 -9.70 -1.97 3.26
CA TRP A 45 -9.56 -0.70 3.96
C TRP A 45 -8.19 -0.04 3.79
N LEU A 46 -8.18 1.29 3.82
CA LEU A 46 -6.95 2.08 3.90
C LEU A 46 -6.46 2.14 5.36
N GLN A 47 -5.17 1.88 5.58
CA GLN A 47 -4.50 2.07 6.87
C GLN A 47 -3.47 3.18 6.76
N ILE A 48 -3.59 4.18 7.64
CA ILE A 48 -2.61 5.26 7.78
C ILE A 48 -1.51 4.83 8.75
N SER A 49 -0.27 5.23 8.49
CA SER A 49 0.86 5.06 9.39
C SER A 49 0.62 5.83 10.68
N GLN A 50 0.95 5.23 11.82
CA GLN A 50 0.92 5.93 13.11
C GLN A 50 2.02 7.00 13.22
N TYR A 51 3.07 6.88 12.43
CA TYR A 51 4.17 7.85 12.36
C TYR A 51 3.90 8.82 11.21
N SER A 52 3.45 10.03 11.55
CA SER A 52 3.26 11.14 10.62
C SER A 52 3.36 12.49 11.34
N ASN A 53 3.81 13.53 10.62
CA ASN A 53 3.78 14.91 11.11
C ASN A 53 3.81 15.91 9.94
N SER A 54 3.73 17.20 10.24
CA SER A 54 3.72 18.27 9.23
C SER A 54 5.05 18.47 8.49
N LEU A 55 6.16 17.91 8.99
CA LEU A 55 7.49 18.00 8.37
C LEU A 55 7.71 16.86 7.37
N ILE A 56 7.43 15.63 7.78
CA ILE A 56 7.71 14.40 7.00
C ILE A 56 6.48 13.84 6.27
N GLY A 57 5.32 14.48 6.42
CA GLY A 57 4.06 14.02 5.86
C GLY A 57 3.55 12.76 6.58
N ALA A 58 2.75 11.98 5.84
CA ALA A 58 2.17 10.74 6.31
C ALA A 58 2.33 9.66 5.23
N LYS A 59 2.06 8.40 5.61
CA LYS A 59 2.02 7.28 4.68
C LYS A 59 0.76 6.46 4.90
N PHE A 60 0.29 5.77 3.88
CA PHE A 60 -0.78 4.79 4.02
C PHE A 60 -0.49 3.54 3.20
N THR A 61 -1.16 2.46 3.54
CA THR A 61 -1.15 1.21 2.77
C THR A 61 -2.58 0.69 2.67
N ILE A 62 -2.76 -0.35 1.87
CA ILE A 62 -4.06 -0.91 1.54
C ILE A 62 -4.15 -2.31 2.08
N ASN A 63 -5.24 -2.56 2.79
CA ASN A 63 -5.54 -3.87 3.31
C ASN A 63 -6.75 -4.51 2.64
N MET A 64 -6.77 -5.84 2.63
CA MET A 64 -7.92 -6.65 2.33
C MET A 64 -7.92 -7.92 3.20
N THR A 65 -9.10 -8.36 3.62
CA THR A 65 -9.31 -9.70 4.20
C THR A 65 -10.27 -10.49 3.35
N GLU A 66 -10.11 -11.81 3.34
CA GLU A 66 -11.07 -12.76 2.77
C GLU A 66 -11.59 -13.68 3.88
N GLY A 67 -12.84 -13.49 4.31
CA GLY A 67 -13.47 -14.35 5.33
C GLY A 67 -12.91 -14.16 6.75
N SER A 68 -12.88 -15.26 7.52
CA SER A 68 -12.38 -15.34 8.90
C SER A 68 -10.91 -15.80 8.97
N GLY A 69 -10.18 -15.73 7.86
CA GLY A 69 -8.80 -16.20 7.75
C GLY A 69 -7.82 -15.40 8.60
N ALA A 70 -6.68 -16.03 8.96
CA ALA A 70 -5.61 -15.38 9.69
C ALA A 70 -5.03 -14.18 8.91
N ALA A 71 -4.59 -13.15 9.64
CA ALA A 71 -4.15 -11.85 9.13
C ALA A 71 -2.90 -11.86 8.20
N SER A 72 -2.36 -13.04 7.87
CA SER A 72 -0.99 -13.21 7.38
C SER A 72 -0.71 -12.67 5.97
N ASP A 73 -1.74 -12.30 5.21
CA ASP A 73 -1.53 -11.49 4.00
C ASP A 73 -2.64 -10.48 3.75
N THR A 74 -2.85 -9.59 4.72
CA THR A 74 -3.84 -8.53 4.57
C THR A 74 -3.39 -7.40 3.64
N ARG A 75 -2.12 -7.34 3.22
CA ARG A 75 -1.58 -6.18 2.49
C ARG A 75 -1.56 -6.42 0.99
N ILE A 76 -2.51 -5.85 0.26
CA ILE A 76 -2.69 -6.20 -1.16
C ILE A 76 -1.69 -5.54 -2.10
N LEU A 77 -0.98 -4.48 -1.68
CA LEU A 77 -0.02 -3.78 -2.54
C LEU A 77 1.24 -4.62 -2.83
N ARG A 78 1.52 -5.68 -2.07
CA ARG A 78 2.59 -6.61 -2.42
C ARG A 78 2.36 -7.33 -3.76
N HIS A 79 1.10 -7.41 -4.23
CA HIS A 79 0.71 -8.04 -5.50
C HIS A 79 0.85 -7.12 -6.72
N LEU A 80 1.42 -5.92 -6.56
CA LEU A 80 1.81 -5.07 -7.67
C LEU A 80 2.91 -5.78 -8.50
N ASN A 81 2.73 -5.79 -9.82
CA ASN A 81 3.76 -6.30 -10.74
C ASN A 81 4.85 -5.24 -10.96
N ASP A 82 5.91 -5.59 -11.69
CA ASP A 82 7.06 -4.69 -11.90
C ASP A 82 6.68 -3.37 -12.60
N ALA A 83 5.73 -3.43 -13.56
CA ALA A 83 5.24 -2.23 -14.23
C ALA A 83 4.46 -1.31 -13.28
N ASP A 84 3.67 -1.89 -12.37
CA ASP A 84 2.99 -1.13 -11.33
C ASP A 84 3.96 -0.54 -10.32
N ARG A 85 5.00 -1.30 -9.94
CA ARG A 85 6.02 -0.85 -9.00
C ARG A 85 6.80 0.31 -9.59
N ALA A 86 7.16 0.26 -10.87
CA ALA A 86 7.78 1.38 -11.58
C ALA A 86 6.85 2.59 -11.64
N ALA A 87 5.56 2.40 -11.97
CA ALA A 87 4.60 3.49 -12.02
C ALA A 87 4.36 4.12 -10.64
N GLY A 88 4.25 3.31 -9.59
CA GLY A 88 4.07 3.77 -8.21
C GLY A 88 5.30 4.51 -7.69
N LYS A 89 6.50 4.00 -7.97
CA LYS A 89 7.77 4.70 -7.69
C LYS A 89 7.82 6.06 -8.37
N ALA A 90 7.38 6.17 -9.62
CA ALA A 90 7.32 7.46 -10.31
C ALA A 90 6.34 8.44 -9.65
N VAL A 91 5.21 7.98 -9.09
CA VAL A 91 4.32 8.84 -8.29
C VAL A 91 5.03 9.33 -7.03
N GLU A 92 5.68 8.42 -6.30
CA GLU A 92 6.43 8.76 -5.08
C GLU A 92 7.55 9.77 -5.36
N GLU A 93 8.34 9.57 -6.41
CA GLU A 93 9.42 10.48 -6.81
C GLU A 93 8.88 11.88 -7.14
N ARG A 94 7.73 11.98 -7.81
CA ARG A 94 7.07 13.28 -8.06
C ARG A 94 6.61 13.95 -6.77
N ILE A 95 6.06 13.20 -5.82
CA ILE A 95 5.65 13.73 -4.51
C ILE A 95 6.87 14.31 -3.79
N PHE A 96 7.97 13.57 -3.72
CA PHE A 96 9.19 14.02 -3.07
C PHE A 96 9.87 15.19 -3.78
N ALA A 97 9.83 15.24 -5.11
CA ALA A 97 10.38 16.37 -5.87
C ALA A 97 9.69 17.71 -5.58
N ARG A 98 8.40 17.68 -5.18
CA ARG A 98 7.62 18.87 -4.80
C ARG A 98 7.87 19.31 -3.36
N LEU A 99 8.50 18.48 -2.54
CA LEU A 99 8.78 18.85 -1.17
C LEU A 99 9.85 19.95 -1.15
N PRO A 100 9.61 21.05 -0.42
CA PRO A 100 10.67 22.02 -0.19
C PRO A 100 11.84 21.25 0.43
N ARG A 101 13.03 21.43 -0.18
CA ARG A 101 14.26 20.94 0.42
C ARG A 101 14.27 21.48 1.85
N PRO A 102 14.45 20.63 2.87
CA PRO A 102 14.65 21.16 4.21
C PRO A 102 15.80 22.16 4.15
N ASP A 103 15.75 23.18 5.02
CA ASP A 103 16.90 24.05 5.21
C ASP A 103 18.17 23.18 5.35
N PRO A 104 19.31 23.62 4.81
CA PRO A 104 20.56 22.93 5.09
C PRO A 104 20.78 23.02 6.61
N ASP A 105 20.43 21.96 7.35
CA ASP A 105 20.93 21.52 8.66
C ASP A 105 19.85 20.76 9.48
N PRO A 106 20.19 19.96 10.52
CA PRO A 106 21.48 19.38 10.92
C PRO A 106 21.45 17.84 10.77
N ASP A 107 22.58 17.22 11.10
CA ASP A 107 22.70 15.78 11.30
C ASP A 107 21.89 15.36 12.55
N VAL A 108 20.92 14.47 12.38
CA VAL A 108 20.11 13.92 13.48
C VAL A 108 20.49 12.46 13.69
N ASP A 109 20.94 12.16 14.90
CA ASP A 109 21.28 10.81 15.31
C ASP A 109 20.02 9.99 15.61
N VAL A 110 19.77 8.95 14.80
CA VAL A 110 18.67 8.00 15.00
C VAL A 110 19.23 6.63 15.32
N VAL A 111 18.62 5.94 16.27
CA VAL A 111 18.98 4.54 16.56
C VAL A 111 18.35 3.65 15.50
N GLY A 112 19.17 3.03 14.65
CA GLY A 112 18.75 2.04 13.66
C GLY A 112 18.34 0.72 14.31
N ASP A 113 17.70 -0.15 13.51
CA ASP A 113 17.11 -1.42 13.98
C ASP A 113 18.11 -2.39 14.65
N ASN A 114 19.41 -2.21 14.44
CA ASN A 114 20.49 -2.97 15.05
C ASN A 114 21.09 -2.31 16.31
N GLY A 115 20.47 -1.23 16.82
CA GLY A 115 20.95 -0.47 17.98
C GLY A 115 22.09 0.51 17.68
N GLN A 116 22.53 0.64 16.44
CA GLN A 116 23.55 1.60 16.05
C GLN A 116 22.95 2.99 15.84
N THR A 117 23.67 4.03 16.25
CA THR A 117 23.29 5.41 15.96
C THR A 117 23.72 5.76 14.54
N VAL A 118 22.76 6.09 13.69
CA VAL A 118 22.97 6.53 12.31
C VAL A 118 22.63 8.00 12.23
N SER A 119 23.62 8.79 11.80
CA SER A 119 23.44 10.20 11.53
C SER A 119 22.68 10.36 10.21
N VAL A 120 21.45 10.88 10.26
CA VAL A 120 20.65 11.15 9.06
C VAL A 120 20.38 12.64 8.95
N LYS A 121 20.50 13.16 7.73
CA LYS A 121 20.02 14.51 7.44
C LYS A 121 18.50 14.48 7.52
N LEU A 122 17.90 15.52 8.07
CA LEU A 122 16.43 15.66 8.09
C LEU A 122 15.83 15.58 6.67
N GLY A 123 16.60 15.96 5.65
CA GLY A 123 16.24 15.79 4.23
C GLY A 123 16.26 14.36 3.69
N ASP A 124 16.96 13.45 4.36
CA ASP A 124 16.95 12.03 4.01
C ASP A 124 15.79 11.28 4.71
N LEU A 125 15.21 11.84 5.79
CA LEU A 125 13.98 11.29 6.38
C LEU A 125 12.76 11.43 5.47
N ALA A 126 12.77 12.42 4.57
CA ALA A 126 11.74 12.59 3.55
C ALA A 126 11.89 11.59 2.40
N LYS A 127 13.09 11.03 2.16
CA LYS A 127 13.29 9.98 1.16
C LYS A 127 12.79 8.68 1.75
N ALA A 128 11.58 8.27 1.35
CA ALA A 128 11.07 6.98 1.77
C ALA A 128 12.03 5.86 1.40
N ASN A 129 12.07 4.85 2.28
CA ASN A 129 12.80 3.60 2.14
C ASN A 129 13.01 3.23 0.66
N PRO A 130 14.23 3.42 0.10
CA PRO A 130 14.46 3.32 -1.33
C PRO A 130 14.21 1.90 -1.86
N ARG A 131 14.16 0.91 -0.95
CA ARG A 131 13.92 -0.50 -1.26
C ARG A 131 12.45 -0.92 -1.15
N GLN A 132 11.53 -0.04 -0.73
CA GLN A 132 10.12 -0.46 -0.54
C GLN A 132 9.44 -0.90 -1.85
N TRP A 133 9.93 -0.38 -2.98
CA TRP A 133 9.45 -0.75 -4.30
C TRP A 133 10.14 -1.99 -4.86
N ASP A 134 11.23 -2.45 -4.23
CA ASP A 134 11.88 -3.70 -4.57
C ASP A 134 10.99 -4.84 -4.06
N GLY A 135 10.54 -5.73 -4.95
CA GLY A 135 9.63 -6.82 -4.57
C GLY A 135 10.27 -7.80 -3.58
N PRO A 136 9.47 -8.64 -2.88
CA PRO A 136 8.01 -8.69 -2.81
C PRO A 136 7.48 -7.96 -1.56
N PHE A 137 8.11 -6.86 -1.14
CA PHE A 137 7.68 -6.15 0.05
C PHE A 137 6.36 -5.41 -0.17
N ASP A 138 5.64 -5.20 0.94
CA ASP A 138 4.49 -4.30 0.99
C ASP A 138 4.95 -2.84 0.89
N VAL A 139 4.08 -2.00 0.34
CA VAL A 139 4.40 -0.63 -0.02
C VAL A 139 3.60 0.34 0.85
N TRP A 140 4.27 1.41 1.29
CA TRP A 140 3.66 2.51 2.02
C TRP A 140 3.68 3.78 1.17
N LEU A 141 2.50 4.22 0.73
CA LEU A 141 2.29 5.34 -0.17
C LEU A 141 2.40 6.67 0.60
N PRO A 142 3.43 7.51 0.35
CA PRO A 142 3.60 8.79 1.04
C PRO A 142 2.64 9.87 0.54
N TYR A 143 2.21 10.77 1.43
CA TYR A 143 1.40 11.93 1.05
C TYR A 143 1.62 13.10 2.01
N PHE A 144 1.50 14.31 1.48
CA PHE A 144 1.70 15.57 2.21
C PHE A 144 0.51 16.52 2.04
N SER A 145 -0.30 16.31 0.99
CA SER A 145 -1.44 17.12 0.60
C SER A 145 -2.57 16.26 0.05
N LYS A 146 -3.74 16.86 -0.20
CA LYS A 146 -4.85 16.19 -0.91
C LYS A 146 -4.49 15.84 -2.36
N THR A 147 -3.69 16.68 -3.02
CA THR A 147 -3.25 16.43 -4.40
C THR A 147 -2.42 15.15 -4.51
N ASP A 148 -1.61 14.83 -3.50
CA ASP A 148 -0.89 13.56 -3.47
C ASP A 148 -1.85 12.36 -3.35
N LEU A 149 -2.99 12.53 -2.66
CA LEU A 149 -4.04 11.52 -2.61
C LEU A 149 -4.76 11.36 -3.95
N ASP A 150 -4.95 12.45 -4.69
CA ASP A 150 -5.49 12.42 -6.05
C ASP A 150 -4.54 11.65 -6.99
N ASP A 151 -3.24 11.93 -6.89
CA ASP A 151 -2.18 11.20 -7.62
C ASP A 151 -2.20 9.70 -7.28
N TRP A 152 -2.33 9.35 -6.00
CA TRP A 152 -2.47 7.95 -5.60
C TRP A 152 -3.78 7.31 -6.05
N ALA A 153 -4.90 8.02 -6.03
CA ALA A 153 -6.15 7.49 -6.56
C ALA A 153 -6.05 7.22 -8.06
N ALA A 154 -5.45 8.13 -8.83
CA ALA A 154 -5.18 7.92 -10.26
C ALA A 154 -4.28 6.71 -10.52
N PHE A 155 -3.31 6.45 -9.64
CA PHE A 155 -2.51 5.23 -9.69
C PHE A 155 -3.34 3.97 -9.34
N LEU A 156 -4.19 4.03 -8.32
CA LEU A 156 -4.90 2.86 -7.81
C LEU A 156 -6.08 2.44 -8.71
N LEU A 157 -6.88 3.40 -9.20
CA LEU A 157 -8.15 3.14 -9.89
C LEU A 157 -8.03 2.12 -11.05
N PRO A 158 -7.04 2.20 -11.95
CA PRO A 158 -6.88 1.23 -13.04
C PRO A 158 -6.46 -0.18 -12.56
N ARG A 159 -5.93 -0.28 -11.34
CA ARG A 159 -5.36 -1.50 -10.76
C ARG A 159 -6.30 -2.19 -9.79
N LEU A 160 -7.33 -1.49 -9.32
CA LEU A 160 -8.24 -1.99 -8.29
C LEU A 160 -8.87 -3.32 -8.66
N ASP A 161 -9.35 -3.49 -9.89
CA ASP A 161 -10.00 -4.74 -10.33
C ASP A 161 -9.10 -5.96 -10.12
N ARG A 162 -7.84 -5.89 -10.54
CA ARG A 162 -6.85 -6.96 -10.33
C ARG A 162 -6.44 -7.11 -8.86
N LEU A 163 -6.26 -5.99 -8.14
CA LEU A 163 -5.85 -6.02 -6.73
C LEU A 163 -6.92 -6.58 -5.79
N VAL A 164 -8.20 -6.41 -6.16
CA VAL A 164 -9.34 -6.90 -5.40
C VAL A 164 -9.99 -8.12 -6.05
N ALA A 165 -9.42 -8.66 -7.12
CA ALA A 165 -9.85 -9.94 -7.68
C ALA A 165 -9.73 -11.02 -6.59
N SER A 166 -10.63 -12.00 -6.60
CA SER A 166 -10.50 -13.14 -5.70
C SER A 166 -9.15 -13.81 -5.96
N SER A 167 -8.40 -14.07 -4.89
CA SER A 167 -7.17 -14.84 -5.03
C SER A 167 -7.53 -16.22 -5.59
N SER A 168 -6.98 -16.59 -6.75
CA SER A 168 -6.98 -17.99 -7.15
C SER A 168 -6.26 -18.79 -6.05
N PRO A 169 -6.66 -20.04 -5.76
CA PRO A 169 -5.97 -20.89 -4.77
C PRO A 169 -4.44 -20.98 -4.99
N GLU A 170 -4.00 -20.70 -6.22
CA GLU A 170 -2.61 -20.65 -6.69
C GLU A 170 -1.81 -19.46 -6.15
N MET A 171 -2.46 -18.35 -5.77
CA MET A 171 -1.82 -17.17 -5.16
C MET A 171 -1.64 -17.31 -3.63
N THR A 172 -2.46 -18.11 -2.98
CA THR A 172 -2.50 -18.23 -1.51
C THR A 172 -1.54 -19.27 -0.93
N ASP A 173 -1.09 -20.26 -1.73
CA ASP A 173 -0.12 -21.25 -1.27
C ASP A 173 0.65 -21.91 -2.44
N PRO A 174 1.90 -21.46 -2.73
CA PRO A 174 2.77 -22.06 -3.75
C PRO A 174 3.05 -23.55 -3.53
N LEU A 175 3.00 -24.03 -2.28
CA LEU A 175 3.30 -25.42 -1.91
C LEU A 175 2.12 -26.35 -2.23
N LEU A 176 0.88 -25.88 -2.08
CA LEU A 176 -0.33 -26.61 -2.48
C LEU A 176 -0.37 -26.85 -4.00
N TRP A 177 0.13 -25.91 -4.79
CA TRP A 177 0.24 -26.07 -6.24
C TRP A 177 1.31 -27.08 -6.63
N ALA A 178 2.49 -27.03 -6.00
CA ALA A 178 3.55 -28.02 -6.18
C ALA A 178 3.08 -29.45 -5.82
N GLN A 179 2.24 -29.60 -4.79
CA GLN A 179 1.63 -30.88 -4.43
C GLN A 179 0.59 -31.36 -5.46
N ARG A 180 -0.24 -30.46 -6.01
CA ARG A 180 -1.21 -30.80 -7.07
C ARG A 180 -0.51 -31.21 -8.36
N LEU A 181 0.54 -30.50 -8.79
CA LEU A 181 1.35 -30.89 -9.94
C LEU A 181 2.02 -32.25 -9.74
N ARG A 182 2.60 -32.52 -8.56
CA ARG A 182 3.19 -33.85 -8.26
C ARG A 182 2.15 -34.98 -8.36
N LYS A 183 0.90 -34.74 -7.95
CA LYS A 183 -0.19 -35.70 -8.11
C LYS A 183 -0.55 -35.96 -9.57
N PHE A 184 -0.55 -34.92 -10.42
CA PHE A 184 -0.78 -35.07 -11.87
C PHE A 184 0.37 -35.77 -12.59
N VAL A 185 1.62 -35.44 -12.26
CA VAL A 185 2.81 -36.12 -12.83
C VAL A 185 2.90 -37.58 -12.35
N GLY A 186 2.47 -37.87 -11.13
CA GLY A 186 2.37 -39.24 -10.61
C GLY A 186 1.31 -40.09 -11.32
N PHE A 187 0.23 -39.48 -11.80
CA PHE A 187 -0.80 -40.16 -12.58
C PHE A 187 -0.35 -40.50 -14.01
N LEU A 188 0.46 -39.64 -14.62
CA LEU A 188 1.03 -39.86 -15.96
C LEU A 188 2.20 -40.87 -15.97
N ARG A 189 2.78 -41.18 -14.81
CA ARG A 189 3.84 -42.17 -14.63
C ARG A 189 3.35 -43.59 -14.29
N ARG A 190 2.04 -43.81 -14.18
CA ARG A 190 1.44 -45.15 -14.14
C ARG A 190 0.89 -45.52 -15.52
N LYS A 191 1.79 -45.92 -16.41
CA LYS A 191 1.56 -46.88 -17.48
C LYS A 191 2.79 -47.77 -17.58
#